data_AF-A0AAU5S6S5-F1
#
_entry.id   AF-A0AAU5S6S5-F1
#
_cell.length_a   1.000
_cell.length_b   1.000
_cell.length_c   1.000
_cell.angle_alpha   90.00
_cell.angle_beta   90.00
_cell.angle_gamma   90.00
#
_symmetry.space_group_name_H-M   'P 1'
#
loop_
_entity.id
_entity.type
_entity.pdbx_description
1 polymer ?
#
loop_
_entity_poly.entity_id
_entity_poly.type
_entity_poly.pdbx_seq_one_letter_code
_entity_poly.pdbx_strand_id
1 'polypeptide(L)'
;MTVIVLTNCPAGLRGYLTRWLLEISPGVFLGNPSARIREALWAEVRAYAHQGRALLAHQTDSEQGYTFATHDHAWHPTDHDGLTLIHRPTPSDGPASPSRPTAPPQTGWSKAAKRRKFGNR
;
A
#
# COMPACT_ATOMS: atom_id res chain seq x y z
N MET A 1 -18.89 6.52 -11.67
CA MET A 1 -17.89 7.32 -10.92
C MET A 1 -16.60 6.54 -10.75
N THR A 2 -15.42 7.19 -10.78
CA THR A 2 -14.08 6.63 -10.55
C THR A 2 -13.28 7.50 -9.59
N VAL A 3 -12.56 6.88 -8.66
CA VAL A 3 -11.61 7.52 -7.74
C VAL A 3 -10.27 6.82 -7.86
N ILE A 4 -9.18 7.57 -8.01
CA ILE A 4 -7.81 7.05 -7.94
C ILE A 4 -7.09 7.72 -6.78
N VAL A 5 -6.50 6.93 -5.88
CA VAL A 5 -5.66 7.40 -4.78
C VAL A 5 -4.23 6.99 -5.05
N LEU A 6 -3.30 7.94 -5.02
CA LEU A 6 -1.87 7.76 -5.20
C LEU A 6 -1.13 8.14 -3.92
N THR A 7 -0.12 7.36 -3.54
CA THR A 7 0.75 7.65 -2.41
C THR A 7 2.21 7.39 -2.80
N ASN A 8 3.11 8.33 -2.56
CA ASN A 8 4.53 8.22 -2.92
C ASN A 8 4.79 7.94 -4.43
N CYS A 9 3.90 8.41 -5.31
CA CYS A 9 4.08 8.32 -6.76
C CYS A 9 4.81 9.55 -7.33
N PRO A 10 5.46 9.46 -8.50
CA PRO A 10 6.10 10.62 -9.13
C PRO A 10 5.12 11.74 -9.48
N ALA A 11 5.64 12.98 -9.53
CA ALA A 11 4.86 14.15 -9.95
C ALA A 11 4.34 14.03 -11.39
N GLY A 12 5.11 13.38 -12.28
CA GLY A 12 4.70 13.14 -13.67
C GLY A 12 3.41 12.32 -13.78
N LEU A 13 3.27 11.25 -12.98
CA LEU A 13 2.04 10.45 -12.96
C LEU A 13 0.86 11.26 -12.41
N ARG A 14 1.07 12.06 -11.37
CA ARG A 14 0.01 12.95 -10.84
C ARG A 14 -0.47 13.94 -11.91
N GLY A 15 0.46 14.63 -12.58
CA GLY A 15 0.13 15.56 -13.67
C GLY A 15 -0.47 14.86 -14.89
N TYR A 16 -0.13 13.59 -15.16
CA TYR A 16 -0.75 12.81 -16.21
C TYR A 16 -2.26 12.60 -15.94
N LEU A 17 -2.62 12.27 -14.69
CA LEU A 17 -3.99 12.00 -14.28
C LEU A 17 -4.89 13.25 -14.27
N THR A 18 -4.35 14.44 -13.97
CA THR A 18 -5.14 15.69 -13.97
C THR A 18 -5.71 16.06 -15.34
N ARG A 19 -5.21 15.46 -16.42
CA ARG A 19 -5.77 15.63 -17.78
C ARG A 19 -7.13 14.96 -17.96
N TRP A 20 -7.50 14.04 -17.06
CA TRP A 20 -8.72 13.25 -17.14
C TRP A 20 -9.59 13.32 -15.88
N LEU A 21 -8.96 13.53 -14.73
CA LEU A 21 -9.58 13.49 -13.41
C LEU A 21 -9.29 14.78 -12.65
N LEU A 22 -10.18 15.16 -11.74
CA LEU A 22 -10.01 16.29 -10.84
C LEU A 22 -9.24 15.84 -9.58
N GLU A 23 -8.10 16.45 -9.28
CA GLU A 23 -7.39 16.23 -8.01
C GLU A 23 -8.07 17.05 -6.90
N ILE A 24 -8.79 16.37 -5.99
CA ILE A 24 -9.59 17.02 -4.93
C ILE A 24 -8.84 17.13 -3.60
N SER A 25 -7.73 16.40 -3.47
CA SER A 25 -6.81 16.38 -2.34
C SER A 25 -5.48 15.80 -2.84
N PRO A 26 -4.32 16.08 -2.22
CA PRO A 26 -3.04 15.55 -2.69
C PRO A 26 -3.06 14.04 -2.93
N GLY A 27 -2.89 13.64 -4.20
CA GLY A 27 -2.94 12.23 -4.61
C GLY A 27 -4.33 11.62 -4.72
N VAL A 28 -5.42 12.35 -4.50
CA VAL A 28 -6.80 11.85 -4.62
C VAL A 28 -7.48 12.47 -5.84
N PHE A 29 -7.77 11.64 -6.83
CA PHE A 29 -8.33 12.02 -8.12
C PHE A 29 -9.75 11.48 -8.26
N LEU A 30 -10.68 12.32 -8.72
CA LEU A 30 -12.10 12.00 -8.90
C LEU A 30 -12.52 12.30 -10.34
N GLY A 31 -13.32 11.42 -10.95
CA GLY A 31 -13.91 11.70 -12.26
C GLY A 31 -14.87 10.61 -12.71
N ASN A 32 -15.46 10.77 -13.89
CA ASN A 32 -16.37 9.79 -14.47
C ASN A 32 -15.98 9.36 -15.89
N PRO A 33 -14.75 8.84 -16.10
CA PRO A 33 -14.37 8.29 -17.40
C PRO A 33 -15.18 7.04 -17.73
N SER A 34 -15.31 6.72 -19.01
CA SER A 34 -15.85 5.43 -19.46
C SER A 34 -14.97 4.28 -18.98
N ALA A 35 -15.51 3.05 -18.96
CA ALA A 35 -14.75 1.86 -18.55
C ALA A 35 -13.42 1.72 -19.32
N ARG A 36 -13.46 1.92 -20.65
CA ARG A 36 -12.25 1.86 -21.48
C ARG A 36 -11.17 2.87 -21.04
N ILE A 37 -11.56 4.11 -20.77
CA ILE A 37 -10.62 5.14 -20.34
C ILE A 37 -10.12 4.84 -18.93
N ARG A 38 -10.98 4.39 -18.02
CA ARG A 38 -10.57 3.94 -16.69
C ARG A 38 -9.51 2.85 -16.73
N GLU A 39 -9.72 1.80 -17.54
CA GLU A 39 -8.74 0.71 -17.67
C GLU A 39 -7.40 1.21 -18.24
N ALA A 40 -7.44 2.12 -19.21
CA ALA A 40 -6.24 2.75 -19.75
C ALA A 40 -5.50 3.59 -18.68
N LEU A 41 -6.22 4.43 -17.93
CA LEU A 41 -5.65 5.18 -16.81
C LEU A 41 -5.05 4.26 -15.75
N TRP A 42 -5.70 3.14 -15.45
CA TRP A 42 -5.21 2.17 -14.47
C TRP A 42 -3.95 1.45 -14.94
N ALA A 43 -3.85 1.11 -16.23
CA ALA A 43 -2.63 0.55 -16.82
C ALA A 43 -1.44 1.52 -16.68
N GLU A 44 -1.66 2.81 -16.98
CA GLU A 44 -0.65 3.85 -16.84
C GLU A 44 -0.21 4.03 -15.38
N VAL A 45 -1.15 4.01 -14.43
CA VAL A 45 -0.84 4.05 -13.00
C VAL A 45 0.07 2.88 -12.62
N ARG A 46 -0.27 1.65 -13.01
CA ARG A 46 0.57 0.47 -12.71
C ARG A 46 1.94 0.52 -13.38
N ALA A 47 2.05 1.13 -14.56
CA ALA A 47 3.31 1.25 -15.29
C ALA A 47 4.26 2.31 -14.68
N TYR A 48 3.71 3.43 -14.19
CA TYR A 48 4.47 4.61 -13.80
C TYR A 48 4.39 4.96 -12.31
N ALA A 49 3.81 4.11 -11.45
CA ALA A 49 3.78 4.34 -10.01
C ALA A 49 5.15 4.13 -9.33
N HIS A 50 6.08 3.39 -9.97
CA HIS A 50 7.37 2.98 -9.40
C HIS A 50 7.21 2.28 -8.03
N GLN A 51 7.75 2.86 -6.96
CA GLN A 51 7.60 2.37 -5.58
C GLN A 51 6.40 3.01 -4.86
N GLY A 52 5.60 3.78 -5.60
CA GLY A 52 4.37 4.40 -5.13
C GLY A 52 3.24 3.39 -5.09
N ARG A 53 2.26 3.67 -4.23
CA ARG A 53 1.09 2.84 -4.01
C ARG A 53 -0.10 3.49 -4.67
N ALA A 54 -0.98 2.68 -5.24
CA ALA A 54 -2.21 3.18 -5.84
C ALA A 54 -3.43 2.33 -5.46
N LEU A 55 -4.57 3.00 -5.39
CA LEU A 55 -5.88 2.39 -5.25
C LEU A 55 -6.82 3.00 -6.28
N LEU A 56 -7.56 2.15 -6.98
CA LEU A 56 -8.65 2.52 -7.87
C LEU A 56 -9.95 2.05 -7.23
N ALA A 57 -10.92 2.95 -7.12
CA ALA A 57 -12.30 2.61 -6.81
C ALA A 57 -13.18 3.05 -7.98
N HIS A 58 -14.12 2.22 -8.41
CA HIS A 58 -15.10 2.65 -9.39
C HIS A 58 -16.45 2.00 -9.18
N GLN A 59 -17.46 2.69 -9.69
CA GLN A 59 -18.84 2.22 -9.67
C GLN A 59 -19.00 0.98 -10.56
N THR A 60 -19.80 0.02 -10.09
CA THR A 60 -20.19 -1.20 -10.81
C THR A 60 -21.66 -1.51 -10.52
N ASP A 61 -22.20 -2.52 -11.19
CA ASP A 61 -23.52 -3.11 -10.96
C ASP A 61 -23.54 -4.23 -9.90
N SER A 62 -22.49 -4.32 -9.06
CA SER A 62 -22.46 -5.19 -7.87
C SER A 62 -23.42 -4.72 -6.78
N GLU A 63 -23.70 -5.59 -5.80
CA GLU A 63 -24.56 -5.27 -4.65
C GLU A 63 -24.06 -4.05 -3.84
N GLN A 64 -22.75 -3.87 -3.75
CA GLN A 64 -22.14 -2.71 -3.08
C GLN A 64 -22.17 -1.44 -3.95
N GLY A 65 -22.44 -1.57 -5.25
CA GLY A 65 -22.43 -0.48 -6.22
C GLY A 65 -21.03 -0.01 -6.60
N TYR A 66 -19.96 -0.67 -6.14
CA TYR A 66 -18.57 -0.34 -6.45
C TYR A 66 -17.65 -1.55 -6.34
N THR A 67 -16.42 -1.39 -6.82
CA THR A 67 -15.32 -2.32 -6.62
C THR A 67 -14.00 -1.57 -6.49
N PHE A 68 -12.94 -2.27 -6.07
CA PHE A 68 -11.60 -1.72 -5.88
C PHE A 68 -10.53 -2.54 -6.55
N ALA A 69 -9.46 -1.88 -6.98
CA ALA A 69 -8.20 -2.50 -7.38
C ALA A 69 -7.04 -1.78 -6.69
N THR A 70 -5.97 -2.52 -6.38
CA THR A 70 -4.78 -1.99 -5.69
C THR A 70 -3.51 -2.28 -6.47
N HIS A 71 -2.51 -1.42 -6.30
CA HIS A 71 -1.17 -1.59 -6.84
C HIS A 71 -0.14 -1.26 -5.74
N ASP A 72 0.76 -2.22 -5.46
CA ASP A 72 1.78 -2.18 -4.41
C ASP A 72 1.26 -1.74 -3.03
N HIS A 73 -0.01 -2.00 -2.76
CA HIS A 73 -0.68 -1.64 -1.52
C HIS A 73 -0.69 -2.81 -0.54
N ALA A 74 -0.37 -2.56 0.73
CA ALA A 74 -0.35 -3.63 1.75
C ALA A 74 -1.75 -4.23 2.01
N TRP A 75 -2.81 -3.45 1.75
CA TRP A 75 -4.19 -3.91 1.89
C TRP A 75 -4.73 -4.34 0.54
N HIS A 76 -5.36 -5.50 0.50
CA HIS A 76 -5.78 -6.15 -0.73
C HIS A 76 -7.30 -6.34 -0.73
N PRO A 77 -8.01 -6.00 -1.81
CA PRO A 77 -9.41 -6.37 -1.98
C PRO A 77 -9.58 -7.89 -1.90
N THR A 78 -10.53 -8.37 -1.10
CA THR A 78 -10.82 -9.81 -0.91
C THR A 78 -12.32 -10.02 -0.97
N ASP A 79 -12.74 -11.07 -1.67
CA ASP A 79 -14.14 -11.47 -1.76
C ASP A 79 -14.56 -12.26 -0.51
N HIS A 80 -15.70 -11.89 0.06
CA HIS A 80 -16.35 -12.58 1.16
C HIS A 80 -17.85 -12.67 0.86
N ASP A 81 -18.28 -13.85 0.42
CA ASP A 81 -19.67 -14.14 0.05
C ASP A 81 -20.26 -13.14 -0.97
N GLY A 82 -19.46 -12.74 -1.97
CA GLY A 82 -19.86 -11.77 -3.00
C GLY A 82 -19.67 -10.30 -2.61
N LEU A 83 -19.25 -10.01 -1.38
CA LEU A 83 -18.87 -8.67 -0.94
C LEU A 83 -17.36 -8.47 -1.09
N THR A 84 -16.97 -7.39 -1.77
CA THR A 84 -15.57 -6.96 -1.82
C THR A 84 -15.23 -6.21 -0.53
N LEU A 85 -14.36 -6.78 0.30
CA LEU A 85 -13.81 -6.17 1.51
C LEU A 85 -12.32 -5.87 1.36
N ILE A 86 -11.72 -5.19 2.34
CA ILE A 86 -10.28 -4.89 2.36
C ILE A 86 -9.60 -5.73 3.45
N HIS A 87 -8.74 -6.66 3.03
CA HIS A 87 -7.91 -7.43 3.95
C HIS A 87 -6.67 -6.61 4.34
N ARG A 88 -6.51 -6.39 5.65
CA ARG A 88 -5.33 -5.76 6.24
C ARG A 88 -4.48 -6.83 6.93
N PRO A 89 -3.32 -7.20 6.37
CA PRO A 89 -2.49 -8.22 6.97
C PRO A 89 -2.01 -7.77 8.35
N THR A 90 -2.05 -8.68 9.32
CA THR A 90 -1.41 -8.44 10.61
C THR A 90 0.11 -8.59 10.45
N PRO A 91 0.95 -7.85 11.20
CA PRO A 91 2.40 -7.95 11.08
C PRO A 91 2.97 -9.36 11.31
N SER A 92 2.19 -10.25 11.91
CA SER A 92 2.53 -11.67 12.16
C SER A 92 2.37 -12.59 10.95
N ASP A 93 1.65 -12.18 9.89
CA ASP A 93 1.28 -13.04 8.75
C ASP A 93 2.13 -12.83 7.49
N GLY A 94 3.27 -12.13 7.59
CA GLY A 94 4.24 -12.05 6.50
C GLY A 94 4.90 -13.42 6.22
N PRO A 95 5.34 -13.71 4.98
CA PRO A 95 6.00 -14.98 4.65
C PRO A 95 7.24 -15.13 5.52
N ALA A 96 7.18 -16.09 6.46
CA ALA A 96 8.21 -16.38 7.46
C ALA A 96 8.81 -15.13 8.12
N SER A 97 8.25 -14.72 9.25
CA SER A 97 9.06 -14.02 10.25
C SER A 97 10.39 -14.78 10.41
N PRO A 98 11.57 -14.13 10.25
CA PRO A 98 12.82 -14.81 10.51
C PRO A 98 12.70 -15.36 11.92
N SER A 99 12.87 -16.67 12.05
CA SER A 99 12.87 -17.40 13.30
C SER A 99 13.49 -16.52 14.37
N ARG A 100 12.72 -16.26 15.45
CA ARG A 100 13.22 -15.66 16.69
C ARG A 100 14.67 -16.14 16.89
N PRO A 101 15.68 -15.26 16.97
CA PRO A 101 17.04 -15.71 17.19
C PRO A 101 17.04 -16.59 18.45
N THR A 102 17.29 -17.88 18.26
CA THR A 102 17.41 -18.89 19.31
C THR A 102 18.69 -18.68 20.13
N ALA A 103 19.53 -17.71 19.73
CA ALA A 103 20.70 -17.29 20.48
C ALA A 103 20.29 -16.30 21.59
N PRO A 104 20.68 -16.53 22.85
CA PRO A 104 20.55 -15.52 23.88
C PRO A 104 21.28 -14.23 23.46
N PRO A 105 20.77 -13.03 23.84
CA PRO A 105 21.41 -11.77 23.49
C PRO A 105 22.87 -11.76 23.97
N GLN A 106 23.80 -11.38 23.09
CA GLN A 106 25.21 -11.27 23.45
C GLN A 106 25.37 -10.28 24.61
N THR A 107 25.68 -10.82 25.79
CA THR A 107 25.98 -10.01 26.97
C THR A 107 27.35 -9.34 26.79
N GLY A 108 27.46 -8.04 27.14
CA GLY A 108 28.73 -7.31 27.10
C GLY A 108 28.85 -6.14 26.13
N TRP A 109 27.81 -5.82 25.34
CA TRP A 109 27.84 -4.65 24.44
C TRP A 109 27.74 -3.30 25.17
N SER A 110 27.08 -3.26 26.33
CA SER A 110 26.88 -2.01 27.07
C SER A 110 28.14 -1.57 27.81
N LYS A 111 28.36 -0.24 27.89
CA LYS A 111 29.45 0.36 28.68
C LYS A 111 29.38 -0.06 30.16
N ALA A 112 28.17 -0.27 30.69
CA ALA A 112 27.94 -0.77 32.05
C ALA A 112 28.44 -2.21 32.24
N ALA A 113 28.18 -3.11 31.28
CA ALA A 113 28.65 -4.50 31.34
C ALA A 113 30.18 -4.58 31.25
N LYS A 114 30.82 -3.75 30.40
CA LYS A 114 32.29 -3.66 30.34
C LYS A 114 32.92 -3.19 31.65
N ARG A 115 32.33 -2.19 32.32
CA ARG A 115 32.83 -1.69 33.61
C ARG A 115 32.80 -2.75 34.72
N ARG A 116 31.75 -3.57 34.78
CA ARG A 116 31.66 -4.68 35.75
C ARG A 116 32.77 -5.72 35.58
N LYS A 117 33.27 -5.93 34.36
CA LYS A 117 34.35 -6.88 34.08
C LYS A 117 35.72 -6.47 34.66
N PHE A 118 35.93 -5.17 34.87
CA PHE A 118 37.20 -4.61 35.37
C PHE A 118 37.10 -4.03 36.79
N GLY A 119 35.93 -4.11 37.43
CA GLY A 119 35.66 -3.51 38.75
C GLY A 119 35.99 -4.38 39.97
N ASN A 120 36.41 -5.64 39.77
CA ASN A 120 36.83 -6.55 40.85
C ASN A 120 38.35 -6.77 40.83
N ARG A 121 39.12 -5.71 41.06
CA ARG A 121 40.52 -5.79 41.50
C ARG A 121 40.72 -4.90 42.71
#